data_AF-A0A949KPW0-F1
#
_entry.id   AF-A0A949KPW0-F1
#
_cell.length_a   1.000
_cell.length_b   1.000
_cell.length_c   1.000
_cell.angle_alpha   90.00
_cell.angle_beta   90.00
_cell.angle_gamma   90.00
#
_symmetry.space_group_name_H-M   'P 1'
#
loop_
_entity.id
_entity.type
_entity.pdbx_description
1 polymer ?
#
loop_
_entity_poly.entity_id
_entity_poly.type
_entity_poly.pdbx_seq_one_letter_code
_entity_poly.pdbx_strand_id
1 'polypeptide(L)' 'MAPLKFSADILTAPPEELVCYCSQVSKGEILAAMRAGAKTLEDIKSVTGACREGHCKELSPRRR' A
#
# COMPACT_ATOMS: atom_id res chain seq x y z
N MET A 1 8.18 -13.82 20.10
CA MET A 1 8.19 -12.67 19.18
C MET A 1 6.85 -12.67 18.45
N ALA A 2 6.07 -11.58 18.51
CA ALA A 2 4.84 -11.50 17.74
C ALA A 2 5.19 -11.49 16.24
N PRO A 3 4.48 -12.25 15.39
CA PRO A 3 4.72 -12.19 13.95
C PRO A 3 4.50 -10.76 13.47
N LEU A 4 5.36 -10.30 12.55
CA LEU A 4 5.16 -9.01 11.90
C LEU A 4 3.79 -9.05 11.22
N LYS A 5 2.95 -8.04 11.48
CA LYS A 5 1.63 -7.88 10.84
C LYS A 5 1.73 -7.49 9.35
N PHE A 6 2.94 -7.45 8.81
CA PHE A 6 3.28 -6.98 7.48
C PHE A 6 4.61 -7.61 7.05
N SER A 7 4.85 -7.66 5.74
CA SER A 7 6.08 -8.19 5.18
C SER A 7 7.21 -7.16 5.28
N ALA A 8 8.41 -7.62 5.64
CA ALA A 8 9.58 -6.74 5.73
C ALA A 8 9.90 -6.10 4.36
N ASP A 9 9.83 -6.90 3.31
CA ASP A 9 9.97 -6.50 1.91
C ASP A 9 8.60 -6.57 1.21
N ILE A 10 8.22 -5.48 0.53
CA ILE A 10 6.96 -5.42 -0.21
C ILE A 10 6.98 -6.30 -1.46
N LEU A 11 8.16 -6.61 -2.01
CA LEU A 11 8.29 -7.46 -3.19
C LEU A 11 7.84 -8.89 -2.90
N THR A 12 8.04 -9.38 -1.67
CA THR A 12 7.66 -10.72 -1.21
C THR A 12 6.28 -10.77 -0.54
N ALA A 13 5.66 -9.62 -0.27
CA ALA A 13 4.34 -9.56 0.34
C ALA A 13 3.24 -10.22 -0.52
N PRO A 14 2.20 -10.81 0.08
CA PRO A 14 1.07 -11.30 -0.68
C PRO A 14 0.22 -10.13 -1.24
N PRO A 15 -0.57 -10.33 -2.32
CA PRO A 15 -1.38 -9.28 -2.93
C PRO A 15 -2.37 -8.58 -1.97
N GLU A 16 -2.91 -9.31 -0.99
CA GLU A 16 -3.85 -8.82 0.02
C GLU A 16 -3.20 -7.93 1.09
N GLU A 17 -1.87 -7.88 1.16
CA GLU A 17 -1.19 -7.05 2.16
C GLU A 17 -1.42 -5.56 1.88
N LEU A 18 -1.85 -4.83 2.93
CA LEU A 18 -2.07 -3.41 2.86
C LEU A 18 -0.75 -2.64 2.74
N VAL A 19 -0.69 -1.78 1.72
CA VAL A 19 0.38 -0.82 1.47
C VAL A 19 0.02 0.54 2.08
N CYS A 20 -1.24 0.98 1.91
CA CYS A 20 -1.74 2.20 2.52
C CYS A 20 -2.85 1.87 3.52
N TYR A 21 -2.57 2.07 4.80
CA TYR A 21 -3.52 1.77 5.88
C TYR A 21 -4.57 2.87 6.08
N CYS A 22 -4.32 4.08 5.59
CA CYS A 22 -5.29 5.18 5.68
C CYS A 22 -6.48 4.89 4.75
N SER A 23 -6.19 4.64 3.48
CA SER A 23 -7.20 4.48 2.44
C SER A 23 -7.44 3.01 2.05
N GLN A 24 -7.02 2.08 2.92
CA GLN A 24 -7.16 0.62 2.78
C GLN A 24 -6.71 0.04 1.42
N VAL A 25 -5.58 0.52 0.89
CA VAL A 25 -5.06 0.06 -0.41
C VAL A 25 -4.07 -1.09 -0.23
N SER A 26 -4.33 -2.19 -0.94
CA SER A 26 -3.50 -3.40 -0.98
C SER A 26 -2.41 -3.38 -2.06
N LYS A 27 -1.41 -4.25 -1.94
CA LYS A 27 -0.40 -4.50 -2.98
C LYS A 27 -1.07 -4.91 -4.31
N GLY A 28 -2.10 -5.74 -4.24
CA GLY A 28 -2.87 -6.22 -5.38
C GLY A 28 -3.51 -5.09 -6.17
N GLU A 29 -4.06 -4.08 -5.49
CA GLU A 29 -4.65 -2.89 -6.12
C GLU A 29 -3.59 -2.01 -6.79
N ILE A 30 -2.43 -1.81 -6.16
CA ILE A 30 -1.30 -1.11 -6.78
C ILE A 30 -0.89 -1.83 -8.08
N LEU A 31 -0.72 -3.16 -8.02
CA LEU A 31 -0.37 -3.96 -9.19
C LEU A 31 -1.46 -3.95 -10.27
N ALA A 32 -2.74 -3.91 -9.88
CA ALA A 32 -3.86 -3.79 -10.81
C ALA A 32 -3.83 -2.43 -11.52
N ALA A 33 -3.57 -1.34 -10.79
CA ALA A 33 -3.42 0.00 -11.39
C ALA A 33 -2.24 0.05 -12.38
N MET A 34 -1.11 -0.57 -12.04
CA MET A 34 0.04 -0.69 -12.96
C MET A 34 -0.34 -1.47 -14.24
N ARG A 35 -1.06 -2.59 -14.10
CA ARG A 35 -1.55 -3.37 -15.26
C ARG A 35 -2.56 -2.58 -16.10
N ALA A 36 -3.34 -1.71 -15.49
CA ALA A 36 -4.28 -0.82 -16.17
C ALA A 36 -3.58 0.35 -16.89
N GLY A 37 -2.25 0.50 -16.73
CA GLY A 37 -1.45 1.47 -17.47
C GLY A 37 -0.92 2.64 -16.63
N ALA A 38 -1.11 2.64 -15.31
CA ALA A 38 -0.46 3.61 -14.43
C ALA A 38 1.07 3.43 -14.50
N LYS A 39 1.80 4.49 -14.87
CA LYS A 39 3.27 4.44 -15.04
C LYS A 39 4.03 5.30 -14.04
N THR A 40 3.34 6.22 -13.38
CA THR A 40 3.94 7.13 -12.41
C THR A 40 3.34 6.94 -11.01
N LEU A 41 4.05 7.41 -9.99
CA LEU A 41 3.51 7.44 -8.63
C LEU A 41 2.24 8.29 -8.54
N GLU A 42 2.15 9.35 -9.34
CA GLU A 42 0.96 10.21 -9.38
C GLU A 42 -0.24 9.48 -9.96
N ASP A 43 -0.05 8.71 -11.05
CA ASP A 43 -1.10 7.86 -11.62
C ASP A 43 -1.61 6.85 -10.58
N ILE A 44 -0.68 6.19 -9.89
CA ILE A 44 -1.04 5.21 -8.86
C ILE A 44 -1.84 5.87 -7.73
N LYS A 45 -1.40 7.02 -7.22
CA LYS A 45 -2.14 7.76 -6.19
C LYS A 45 -3.51 8.22 -6.67
N SER A 46 -3.61 8.65 -7.92
CA SER A 46 -4.86 9.10 -8.54
C SER A 46 -5.87 7.95 -8.68
N VAL A 47 -5.39 6.78 -9.13
CA VAL A 47 -6.23 5.60 -9.37
C VAL A 47 -6.60 4.88 -8.07
N THR A 48 -5.66 4.70 -7.13
CA THR A 48 -5.90 3.90 -5.93
C THR A 48 -6.24 4.73 -4.68
N GLY A 49 -6.03 6.05 -4.71
CA GLY A 49 -6.22 6.91 -3.54
C GLY A 49 -5.14 6.78 -2.46
N ALA A 50 -4.09 5.98 -2.68
CA ALA A 50 -3.03 5.78 -1.70
C ALA A 50 -2.28 7.09 -1.36
N CYS A 51 -1.77 7.18 -0.13
CA CYS A 51 -0.90 8.27 0.36
C CYS A 51 -1.54 9.68 0.35
N ARG A 52 -2.87 9.79 0.50
CA ARG A 52 -3.56 11.09 0.50
C ARG A 52 -3.84 11.68 1.88
N GLU A 53 -4.13 10.85 2.89
CA GLU A 53 -4.59 11.32 4.20
C GLU A 53 -3.49 11.62 5.21
N GLY A 54 -2.35 10.91 5.16
CA GLY A 54 -1.19 11.22 6.00
C GLY A 54 -1.22 10.68 7.45
N HIS A 55 -2.20 9.84 7.81
CA HIS A 55 -2.30 9.20 9.14
C HIS A 55 -1.40 7.95 9.29
N CYS A 56 -0.23 7.95 8.65
CA CYS A 56 0.64 6.77 8.57
C CYS A 56 1.23 6.39 9.94
N LYS A 57 1.47 7.36 10.82
CA LYS A 57 2.07 7.11 12.14
C LYS A 57 1.11 6.39 13.08
N GLU A 58 -0.18 6.65 12.92
CA GLU A 58 -1.28 6.12 13.73
C GLU A 58 -1.82 4.80 13.18
N LEU A 59 -2.09 4.74 11.87
CA LEU A 59 -2.81 3.62 11.25
C LEU A 59 -1.87 2.53 10.72
N SER A 60 -0.66 2.87 10.29
CA SER A 60 0.28 1.88 9.78
C SER A 60 0.90 1.10 10.94
N PRO A 61 0.95 -0.24 10.89
CA PRO A 61 1.70 -1.05 11.86
C PRO A 61 3.20 -0.74 11.83
N ARG A 62 3.67 -0.08 10.75
CA ARG A 62 5.05 0.40 10.59
C ARG A 62 5.31 1.76 11.26
N ARG A 63 4.26 2.48 11.64
CA ARG A 63 4.28 3.83 12.25
C ARG A 63 5.15 4.85 11.52
N ARG A 64 5.14 4.81 10.19
CA ARG A 64 5.84 5.72 9.29
C ARG A 64 5.07 5.84 7.99
#